data_AF-A0A1H2RXG6-F1
#
_entry.id   AF-A0A1H2RXG6-F1
#
_cell.length_a   1.000
_cell.length_b   1.000
_cell.length_c   1.000
_cell.angle_alpha   90.00
_cell.angle_beta   90.00
_cell.angle_gamma   90.00
#
_symmetry.space_group_name_H-M   'P 1'
#
loop_
_entity.id
_entity.type
_entity.pdbx_description
1 polymer ?
#
loop_
_entity_poly.entity_id
_entity_poly.type
_entity_poly.pdbx_seq_one_letter_code
_entity_poly.pdbx_strand_id
1 'polypeptide(L)'
;MQIERATAAPTATGSLSATAEQTSQQTSATATGLSDLTFTDVHGKRITVNPNEKTVLHFMTSSCSDCLPTETALAKFQNMPGVQLISIDVEPQADNASTIAQFAQVAGSH
;
A
#
# COMPACT_ATOMS: atom_id res chain seq x y z
N MET A 1 -3.16 -56.46 -34.81
CA MET A 1 -2.30 -57.57 -34.35
C MET A 1 -1.65 -57.15 -33.04
N GLN A 2 -1.83 -57.95 -31.98
CA GLN A 2 -1.03 -57.95 -30.74
C GLN A 2 0.42 -58.38 -31.06
N ILE A 3 1.45 -58.13 -30.22
CA ILE A 3 1.80 -58.91 -29.00
C ILE A 3 2.76 -58.13 -28.08
N GLU A 4 2.70 -58.51 -26.80
CA GLU A 4 3.15 -57.96 -25.52
C GLU A 4 4.65 -58.07 -25.13
N ARG A 5 5.02 -57.13 -24.23
CA ARG A 5 5.79 -57.17 -22.95
C ARG A 5 7.15 -57.89 -22.77
N ALA A 6 8.06 -57.18 -22.10
CA ALA A 6 8.91 -57.71 -21.01
C ALA A 6 9.19 -56.63 -19.93
N THR A 7 9.30 -57.09 -18.69
CA THR A 7 9.21 -56.37 -17.40
C THR A 7 10.58 -56.05 -16.78
N ALA A 8 10.70 -54.94 -16.03
CA ALA A 8 11.46 -54.86 -14.77
C ALA A 8 10.94 -53.69 -13.89
N ALA A 9 10.67 -53.97 -12.61
CA ALA A 9 10.17 -53.04 -11.57
C ALA A 9 11.34 -52.50 -10.70
N PRO A 10 11.11 -51.97 -9.48
CA PRO A 10 10.61 -50.64 -9.10
C PRO A 10 11.69 -49.82 -8.35
N THR A 11 11.58 -48.50 -8.24
CA THR A 11 12.28 -47.75 -7.16
C THR A 11 11.48 -46.53 -6.72
N ALA A 12 11.42 -46.40 -5.39
CA ALA A 12 10.54 -45.56 -4.60
C ALA A 12 11.03 -44.09 -4.49
N THR A 13 10.17 -43.30 -3.82
CA THR A 13 10.51 -42.06 -3.10
C THR A 13 10.61 -40.84 -4.03
N GLY A 14 9.84 -39.77 -3.89
CA GLY A 14 9.19 -39.19 -2.72
C GLY A 14 9.40 -37.67 -2.83
N SER A 15 8.50 -36.92 -2.21
CA SER A 15 8.49 -35.45 -2.10
C SER A 15 8.12 -34.65 -3.36
N LEU A 16 6.82 -34.40 -3.47
CA LEU A 16 6.28 -33.11 -3.89
C LEU A 16 7.08 -32.01 -3.16
N SER A 17 7.98 -31.32 -3.87
CA SER A 17 8.55 -30.08 -3.36
C SER A 17 7.48 -29.02 -3.47
N ALA A 18 6.80 -28.78 -2.34
CA ALA A 18 6.08 -27.54 -2.14
C ALA A 18 7.09 -26.42 -2.34
N THR A 19 6.82 -25.54 -3.30
CA THR A 19 7.51 -24.26 -3.43
C THR A 19 7.24 -23.53 -2.12
N ALA A 20 8.21 -23.56 -1.21
CA ALA A 20 8.13 -22.75 -0.01
C ALA A 20 8.09 -21.30 -0.50
N GLU A 21 6.92 -20.67 -0.39
CA GLU A 21 6.81 -19.23 -0.47
C GLU A 21 7.83 -18.68 0.51
N GLN A 22 8.90 -18.13 -0.03
CA GLN A 22 9.96 -17.51 0.72
C GLN A 22 9.39 -16.18 1.20
N THR A 23 8.60 -16.23 2.27
CA THR A 23 8.09 -15.04 2.94
C THR A 23 9.30 -14.28 3.44
N SER A 24 9.71 -13.27 2.69
CA SER A 24 10.71 -12.30 3.12
C SER A 24 10.24 -11.75 4.46
N GLN A 25 10.89 -12.18 5.55
CA GLN A 25 10.71 -11.56 6.84
C GLN A 25 11.31 -10.16 6.75
N GLN A 26 10.51 -9.22 6.25
CA GLN A 26 10.86 -7.82 6.24
C GLN A 26 10.86 -7.37 7.69
N THR A 27 12.05 -7.38 8.29
CA THR A 27 12.29 -6.85 9.62
C THR A 27 11.76 -5.42 9.64
N SER A 28 10.71 -5.15 10.42
CA SER A 28 10.16 -3.80 10.58
C SER A 28 11.19 -2.96 11.33
N ALA A 29 12.12 -2.34 10.60
CA ALA A 29 12.94 -1.29 11.15
C ALA A 29 12.01 -0.13 11.50
N THR A 30 11.99 0.26 12.78
CA THR A 30 11.28 1.48 13.18
C THR A 30 12.02 2.65 12.55
N ALA A 31 11.40 3.29 11.56
CA ALA A 31 11.96 4.46 10.91
C ALA A 31 12.16 5.56 11.97
N THR A 32 13.42 5.84 12.27
CA THR A 32 13.81 6.85 13.26
C THR A 32 13.68 8.23 12.61
N GLY A 33 12.97 9.17 13.26
CA GLY A 33 12.75 10.53 12.74
C GLY A 33 11.37 10.79 12.11
N LEU A 34 10.47 9.80 12.03
CA LEU A 34 9.10 10.04 11.56
C LEU A 34 8.28 10.90 12.53
N SER A 35 8.62 10.90 13.82
CA SER A 35 7.95 11.68 14.87
C SER A 35 7.98 13.19 14.61
N ASP A 36 8.96 13.65 13.83
CA ASP A 36 9.18 15.06 13.53
C ASP A 36 8.62 15.45 12.15
N LEU A 37 8.02 14.51 11.41
CA LEU A 37 7.39 14.81 10.13
C LEU A 37 6.10 15.59 10.36
N THR A 38 6.09 16.82 9.84
CA THR A 38 4.91 17.70 9.86
C THR A 38 4.55 18.16 8.45
N PHE A 39 3.26 18.20 8.17
CA PHE A 39 2.67 18.73 6.95
C PHE A 39 1.74 19.89 7.28
N THR A 40 1.45 20.71 6.29
CA THR A 40 0.41 21.74 6.39
C THR A 40 -0.68 21.37 5.40
N ASP A 41 -1.91 21.23 5.88
CA ASP A 41 -3.04 20.94 5.00
C ASP A 41 -3.44 22.18 4.18
N VAL A 42 -4.38 21.99 3.26
CA VAL A 42 -4.89 23.05 2.37
C VAL A 42 -5.60 24.19 3.10
N HIS A 43 -5.92 24.02 4.39
CA HIS A 43 -6.55 25.03 5.25
C HIS A 43 -5.54 25.68 6.21
N GLY A 44 -4.24 25.37 6.10
CA GLY A 44 -3.20 25.91 6.97
C GLY A 44 -3.06 25.19 8.32
N LYS A 45 -3.77 24.09 8.54
CA LYS A 45 -3.64 23.28 9.76
C LYS A 45 -2.38 22.43 9.68
N ARG A 46 -1.60 22.44 10.75
CA ARG A 46 -0.44 21.55 10.89
C ARG A 46 -0.90 20.12 11.21
N ILE A 47 -0.48 19.17 10.39
CA ILE A 47 -0.64 17.72 10.60
C ILE A 47 0.72 17.16 11.02
N THR A 48 0.76 16.33 12.05
CA THR A 48 1.99 15.68 12.53
C THR A 48 1.82 14.17 12.41
N VAL A 49 2.84 13.49 11.91
CA VAL A 49 2.85 12.02 11.84
C VAL A 49 2.80 11.44 13.25
N ASN A 50 1.82 10.58 13.52
CA ASN A 50 1.70 9.96 14.84
C ASN A 50 2.58 8.69 14.91
N PRO A 51 3.64 8.67 15.75
CA PRO A 51 4.54 7.51 15.82
C PRO A 51 3.88 6.26 16.43
N ASN A 52 2.72 6.39 17.06
CA ASN A 52 1.97 5.28 17.64
C ASN A 52 0.91 4.70 16.68
N GLU A 53 0.72 5.30 15.51
CA GLU A 53 -0.23 4.85 14.49
C GLU A 53 0.50 4.22 13.29
N LYS A 54 -0.16 3.28 12.63
CA LYS A 54 0.25 2.81 11.31
C LYS A 54 -0.04 3.93 10.31
N THR A 55 0.98 4.69 9.97
CA THR A 55 0.85 5.82 9.05
C THR A 55 1.09 5.38 7.61
N VAL A 56 0.17 5.69 6.71
CA VAL A 56 0.35 5.59 5.25
C VAL A 56 0.47 7.00 4.69
N LEU A 57 1.59 7.26 4.03
CA LEU A 57 1.80 8.49 3.27
C LEU A 57 1.55 8.19 1.79
N HIS A 58 0.56 8.82 1.18
CA HIS A 58 0.22 8.66 -0.22
C HIS A 58 0.62 9.91 -1.00
N PHE A 59 1.67 9.82 -1.80
CA PHE A 59 2.19 10.95 -2.59
C PHE A 59 1.49 11.00 -3.94
N MET A 60 0.88 12.12 -4.28
CA MET A 60 0.03 12.24 -5.45
C MET A 60 -0.06 13.68 -5.96
N THR A 61 -0.72 13.89 -7.10
CA THR A 61 -1.11 15.21 -7.62
C THR A 61 -2.59 15.17 -7.98
N SER A 62 -3.29 16.31 -7.99
CA SER A 62 -4.72 16.37 -8.32
C SER A 62 -5.00 16.00 -9.78
N SER A 63 -4.00 16.13 -10.64
CA SER A 63 -4.03 15.76 -12.06
C SER A 63 -3.73 14.27 -12.31
N CYS A 64 -3.37 13.51 -11.28
CA CYS A 64 -3.00 12.10 -11.40
C CYS A 64 -4.23 11.20 -11.60
N SER A 65 -4.46 10.77 -12.85
CA SER A 65 -5.56 9.86 -13.20
C SER A 65 -5.52 8.55 -12.42
N ASP A 66 -4.32 8.03 -12.19
CA ASP A 66 -4.10 6.71 -11.61
C ASP A 66 -4.04 6.75 -10.07
N CYS A 67 -4.05 7.94 -9.48
CA CYS A 67 -4.07 8.13 -8.03
C CYS A 67 -5.49 7.97 -7.46
N LEU A 68 -6.53 8.21 -8.26
CA LEU A 68 -7.92 8.15 -7.80
C LEU A 68 -8.32 6.73 -7.29
N PRO A 69 -8.02 5.62 -8.00
CA PRO A 69 -8.31 4.29 -7.50
C PRO A 69 -7.58 3.96 -6.19
N THR A 70 -6.32 4.41 -6.07
CA THR A 70 -5.51 4.22 -4.86
C THR A 70 -6.09 4.99 -3.69
N GLU A 71 -6.43 6.26 -3.88
CA GLU A 71 -7.06 7.09 -2.85
C GLU A 71 -8.41 6.50 -2.41
N THR A 72 -9.23 6.06 -3.36
CA THR A 72 -10.53 5.41 -3.08
C THR A 72 -10.35 4.12 -2.27
N ALA A 73 -9.28 3.37 -2.53
CA ALA A 73 -8.96 2.17 -1.75
C ALA A 73 -8.50 2.54 -0.33
N LEU A 74 -7.69 3.58 -0.18
CA LEU A 74 -7.20 4.07 1.10
C LEU A 74 -8.31 4.68 1.96
N ALA A 75 -9.27 5.40 1.38
CA ALA A 75 -10.42 5.98 2.09
C ALA A 75 -11.20 4.94 2.93
N LYS A 76 -11.20 3.67 2.53
CA LYS A 76 -11.81 2.56 3.29
C LYS A 76 -11.20 2.36 4.69
N PHE A 77 -9.96 2.82 4.89
CA PHE A 77 -9.21 2.67 6.14
C PHE A 77 -9.16 3.96 6.97
N GLN A 78 -9.73 5.07 6.50
CA GLN A 78 -9.60 6.38 7.15
C GLN A 78 -10.19 6.43 8.58
N ASN A 79 -11.13 5.54 8.90
CA ASN A 79 -11.76 5.41 10.22
C ASN A 79 -11.24 4.20 11.02
N MET A 80 -10.19 3.53 10.53
CA MET A 80 -9.63 2.35 11.20
C MET A 80 -8.82 2.80 12.44
N PRO A 81 -9.13 2.27 13.64
CA PRO A 81 -8.39 2.63 14.84
C PRO A 81 -6.90 2.31 14.70
N GLY A 82 -6.04 3.25 15.08
CA GLY A 82 -4.58 3.08 15.01
C GLY A 82 -3.98 3.21 13.61
N VAL A 83 -4.75 3.69 12.62
CA VAL A 83 -4.27 3.99 11.27
C VAL A 83 -4.35 5.50 11.04
N GLN A 84 -3.31 6.05 10.44
CA GLN A 84 -3.26 7.43 9.98
C GLN A 84 -3.01 7.43 8.48
N LEU A 85 -3.88 8.09 7.72
CA LEU A 85 -3.71 8.25 6.28
C LEU A 85 -3.42 9.73 5.99
N ILE A 86 -2.35 10.01 5.26
CA ILE A 86 -1.99 11.37 4.85
C ILE A 86 -1.72 11.34 3.35
N SER A 87 -2.61 11.98 2.58
CA SER A 87 -2.41 12.23 1.16
C SER A 87 -1.64 13.53 0.98
N ILE A 88 -0.49 13.43 0.31
CA ILE A 88 0.49 14.50 0.15
C ILE A 88 0.50 14.89 -1.32
N ASP A 89 0.10 16.13 -1.58
CA ASP A 89 0.29 16.73 -2.88
C ASP A 89 1.78 17.03 -3.14
N VAL A 90 2.33 16.49 -4.24
CA VAL A 90 3.72 16.70 -4.65
C VAL A 90 3.89 17.88 -5.61
N GLU A 91 2.79 18.49 -6.08
CA GLU A 91 2.79 19.69 -6.91
C GLU A 91 1.99 20.86 -6.29
N PRO A 92 2.30 21.30 -5.06
CA PRO A 92 1.53 22.33 -4.33
C PRO A 92 1.63 23.74 -4.92
N GLN A 93 2.39 23.92 -6.00
CA GLN A 93 2.43 25.16 -6.78
C GLN A 93 1.42 25.15 -7.93
N ALA A 94 1.01 23.97 -8.40
CA ALA A 94 0.04 23.77 -9.48
C ALA A 94 -1.34 23.46 -8.91
N ASP A 95 -1.38 22.67 -7.85
CA ASP A 95 -2.61 22.32 -7.15
C ASP A 95 -2.98 23.37 -6.11
N ASN A 96 -4.27 23.61 -5.96
CA ASN A 96 -4.81 24.55 -4.98
C ASN A 96 -5.87 23.87 -4.13
N ALA A 97 -6.30 24.55 -3.06
CA ALA A 97 -7.27 24.00 -2.13
C ALA A 97 -8.55 23.48 -2.81
N SER A 98 -9.01 24.12 -3.91
CA SER A 98 -10.20 23.70 -4.62
C SER A 98 -9.99 22.40 -5.42
N THR A 99 -8.85 22.25 -6.10
CA THR A 99 -8.57 21.03 -6.89
C THR A 99 -8.33 19.83 -5.97
N ILE A 100 -7.64 20.06 -4.84
CA ILE A 100 -7.42 19.03 -3.81
C ILE A 100 -8.75 18.63 -3.16
N ALA A 101 -9.61 19.59 -2.81
CA ALA A 101 -10.93 19.28 -2.24
C ALA A 101 -11.82 18.53 -3.24
N GLN A 102 -11.78 18.88 -4.52
CA GLN A 102 -12.52 18.17 -5.55
C GLN A 102 -12.03 16.74 -5.73
N PHE A 103 -10.72 16.53 -5.72
CA PHE A 103 -10.15 15.18 -5.77
C PHE A 103 -10.58 14.34 -4.56
N ALA A 104 -10.46 14.90 -3.34
CA ALA A 104 -10.87 14.22 -2.11
C ALA A 104 -12.35 13.83 -2.12
N GLN A 105 -13.23 14.73 -2.58
CA GLN A 105 -14.66 14.44 -2.74
C GLN A 105 -14.93 13.27 -3.69
N VAL A 106 -14.24 13.22 -4.84
CA VAL A 106 -14.41 12.14 -5.82
C VAL A 106 -13.85 10.81 -5.28
N ALA A 107 -12.73 10.86 -4.58
CA ALA A 107 -12.13 9.69 -3.95
C ALA A 107 -12.90 9.19 -2.71
N GLY A 108 -13.76 10.03 -2.13
CA GLY A 108 -14.41 9.79 -0.85
C GLY A 108 -13.44 9.89 0.35
N SER A 109 -12.32 10.60 0.18
CA SER A 109 -11.36 10.91 1.25
C SER A 109 -11.64 12.28 1.89
N HIS A 110 -10.95 12.59 3.00
CA HIS A 110 -11.23 13.72 3.89
C HIS A 110 -10.07 14.70 4.02
#